data_AF-A0A2Z3V2I4-F1
#
_entry.id   AF-A0A2Z3V2I4-F1
#
_cell.length_a   1.000
_cell.length_b   1.000
_cell.length_c   1.000
_cell.angle_alpha   90.00
_cell.angle_beta   90.00
_cell.angle_gamma   90.00
#
_symmetry.space_group_name_H-M   'P 1'
#
loop_
_entity.id
_entity.type
_entity.pdbx_description
1 polymer ?
#
loop_
_entity_poly.entity_id
_entity_poly.type
_entity_poly.pdbx_seq_one_letter_code
_entity_poly.pdbx_strand_id
1 'polypeptide(L)'
;MSYRGVGAKVIRLKAADKDAIWLASFIHSGSSNFIVSPIDPQGAEQASIINEIGNYKGTTIFNVDNGTEAGGLKIEADGTWSLRLKPLSMARAWAGPKASGRGDDVLKLDPQSSGLTTVQARHSGSSNFIVDSYAENGGEGLINEIGSWKGEVLLPDGTKLVTIKADGTWSFVRS
;
A
#
# COMPACT_ATOMS: atom_id res chain seq x y z
N MET A 1 0.76 -8.69 -13.94
CA MET A 1 1.62 -9.89 -13.83
C MET A 1 1.26 -10.67 -12.56
N SER A 2 1.57 -11.97 -12.50
CA SER A 2 1.32 -12.79 -11.31
C SER A 2 2.49 -13.73 -11.03
N TYR A 3 2.86 -13.84 -9.76
CA TYR A 3 3.98 -14.64 -9.26
C TYR A 3 3.54 -15.46 -8.05
N ARG A 4 4.20 -16.59 -7.83
CA ARG A 4 4.03 -17.46 -6.67
C ARG A 4 5.38 -18.00 -6.23
N GLY A 5 5.48 -18.37 -4.95
CA GLY A 5 6.67 -18.99 -4.38
C GLY A 5 6.44 -19.51 -2.98
N VAL A 6 7.50 -20.08 -2.42
CA VAL A 6 7.62 -20.52 -1.03
C VAL A 6 8.96 -20.03 -0.52
N GLY A 7 8.98 -19.51 0.70
CA GLY A 7 10.20 -18.98 1.30
C GLY A 7 10.72 -17.72 0.59
N ALA A 8 11.99 -17.41 0.84
CA ALA A 8 12.65 -16.25 0.26
C ALA A 8 12.80 -16.34 -1.27
N LYS A 9 12.68 -15.20 -1.96
CA LYS A 9 12.84 -15.12 -3.42
C LYS A 9 13.14 -13.69 -3.87
N VAL A 10 13.85 -13.58 -4.98
CA VAL A 10 13.94 -12.33 -5.75
C VAL A 10 13.12 -12.46 -7.03
N ILE A 11 12.21 -11.52 -7.24
CA ILE A 11 11.46 -11.35 -8.49
C ILE A 11 12.11 -10.21 -9.27
N ARG A 12 12.43 -10.44 -10.55
CA ARG A 12 12.96 -9.40 -11.43
C ARG A 12 11.85 -8.85 -12.34
N LEU A 13 11.79 -7.53 -12.46
CA LEU A 13 10.93 -6.85 -13.42
C LEU A 13 11.64 -6.77 -14.78
N LYS A 14 10.85 -6.71 -15.86
CA LYS A 14 11.40 -6.46 -17.20
C LYS A 14 11.76 -4.99 -17.31
N ALA A 15 12.71 -4.65 -18.19
CA ALA A 15 13.13 -3.27 -18.40
C ALA A 15 11.97 -2.30 -18.66
N ALA A 16 10.98 -2.69 -19.47
CA ALA A 16 9.81 -1.88 -19.78
C ALA A 16 8.85 -1.65 -18.59
N ASP A 17 9.04 -2.36 -17.48
CA ASP A 17 8.15 -2.35 -16.31
C ASP A 17 8.77 -1.61 -15.10
N LYS A 18 10.04 -1.18 -15.18
CA LYS A 18 10.79 -0.73 -13.99
C LYS A 18 10.41 0.67 -13.49
N ASP A 19 9.96 1.54 -14.39
CA ASP A 19 9.55 2.92 -14.09
C ASP A 19 8.05 3.06 -13.78
N ALA A 20 7.29 1.98 -13.92
CA ALA A 20 5.85 2.03 -13.68
C ALA A 20 5.55 2.04 -12.17
N ILE A 21 4.54 2.83 -11.78
CA ILE A 21 3.94 2.74 -10.45
C ILE A 21 3.07 1.49 -10.41
N TRP A 22 3.42 0.56 -9.53
CA TRP A 22 2.78 -0.73 -9.43
C TRP A 22 1.83 -0.79 -8.25
N LEU A 23 0.63 -1.30 -8.50
CA LEU A 23 -0.28 -1.81 -7.48
C LEU A 23 0.05 -3.28 -7.24
N ALA A 24 0.44 -3.64 -6.02
CA ALA A 24 0.94 -4.94 -5.66
C ALA A 24 0.06 -5.59 -4.58
N SER A 25 -0.70 -6.62 -4.96
CA SER A 25 -1.49 -7.42 -4.02
C SER A 25 -0.75 -8.69 -3.63
N PHE A 26 -0.61 -8.93 -2.33
CA PHE A 26 0.06 -10.12 -1.80
C PHE A 26 -0.88 -10.97 -0.95
N ILE A 27 -0.59 -12.27 -0.94
CA ILE A 27 -1.09 -13.22 0.05
C ILE A 27 0.13 -13.99 0.55
N HIS A 28 0.28 -14.11 1.87
CA HIS A 28 1.26 -14.97 2.51
C HIS A 28 0.54 -15.92 3.47
N SER A 29 0.96 -17.18 3.47
CA SER A 29 0.52 -18.21 4.41
C SER A 29 1.75 -18.82 5.06
N GLY A 30 2.08 -18.30 6.24
CA GLY A 30 3.25 -18.64 7.03
C GLY A 30 3.07 -18.13 8.46
N SER A 31 4.09 -18.31 9.28
CA SER A 31 4.04 -18.05 10.73
C SER A 31 5.09 -17.06 11.21
N SER A 32 6.09 -16.77 10.38
CA SER A 32 7.21 -15.90 10.68
C SER A 32 7.19 -14.65 9.80
N ASN A 33 8.32 -13.94 9.73
CA ASN A 33 8.47 -12.70 8.98
C ASN A 33 8.03 -12.88 7.52
N PHE A 34 7.18 -11.97 7.06
CA PHE A 34 6.88 -11.73 5.67
C PHE A 34 7.33 -10.30 5.34
N ILE A 35 8.51 -10.19 4.73
CA ILE A 35 9.13 -8.93 4.39
C ILE A 35 9.24 -8.83 2.87
N VAL A 36 8.79 -7.70 2.34
CA VAL A 36 8.90 -7.40 0.90
C VAL A 36 9.54 -6.04 0.74
N SER A 37 10.64 -6.00 0.01
CA SER A 37 11.39 -4.77 -0.28
C SER A 37 11.56 -4.63 -1.80
N PRO A 38 11.29 -3.43 -2.39
CA PRO A 38 11.77 -3.10 -3.72
C PRO A 38 13.29 -3.15 -3.76
N ILE A 39 13.83 -3.61 -4.88
CA ILE A 39 15.26 -3.53 -5.18
C ILE A 39 15.43 -2.68 -6.43
N ASP A 40 16.43 -1.81 -6.45
CA ASP A 40 16.74 -0.99 -7.62
C ASP A 40 17.35 -1.84 -8.76
N PRO A 41 17.54 -1.28 -9.97
CA PRO A 41 18.16 -2.00 -11.08
C PRO A 41 19.59 -2.49 -10.84
N GLN A 42 20.30 -1.88 -9.88
CA GLN A 42 21.67 -2.21 -9.49
C GLN A 42 21.70 -3.29 -8.38
N GLY A 43 20.54 -3.62 -7.81
CA GLY A 43 20.37 -4.63 -6.78
C GLY A 43 20.43 -4.08 -5.35
N ALA A 44 20.46 -2.76 -5.14
CA ALA A 44 20.36 -2.19 -3.81
C ALA A 44 18.92 -2.28 -3.29
N GLU A 45 18.78 -2.65 -2.02
CA GLU A 45 17.48 -2.77 -1.36
C GLU A 45 16.97 -1.41 -0.89
N GLN A 46 15.69 -1.15 -1.15
CA GLN A 46 14.96 0.02 -0.67
C GLN A 46 14.16 -0.32 0.60
N ALA A 47 13.54 0.69 1.22
CA ALA A 47 12.69 0.47 2.40
C ALA A 47 11.58 -0.56 2.13
N SER A 48 11.34 -1.45 3.08
CA SER A 48 10.34 -2.51 2.96
C SER A 48 8.93 -1.92 2.86
N ILE A 49 8.18 -2.38 1.85
CA ILE A 49 6.78 -2.00 1.63
C ILE A 49 5.82 -2.91 2.41
N ILE A 50 6.29 -4.08 2.84
CA ILE A 50 5.60 -5.00 3.75
C ILE A 50 6.63 -5.51 4.76
N ASN A 51 6.27 -5.49 6.04
CA ASN A 51 7.06 -6.08 7.12
C ASN A 51 6.08 -6.50 8.22
N GLU A 52 5.63 -7.75 8.12
CA GLU A 52 4.59 -8.32 8.98
C GLU A 52 5.01 -9.70 9.48
N ILE A 53 4.35 -10.20 10.53
CA ILE A 53 4.58 -11.55 11.06
C ILE A 53 3.35 -12.42 10.80
N GLY A 54 3.57 -13.58 10.19
CA GLY A 54 2.55 -14.59 9.97
C GLY A 54 1.76 -14.37 8.67
N ASN A 55 0.46 -14.64 8.73
CA ASN A 55 -0.41 -14.54 7.55
C ASN A 55 -0.56 -13.08 7.11
N TYR A 56 -0.49 -12.85 5.80
CA TYR A 56 -0.69 -11.52 5.22
C TYR A 56 -1.67 -11.58 4.07
N LYS A 57 -2.53 -10.56 3.97
CA LYS A 57 -3.34 -10.28 2.79
C LYS A 57 -3.57 -8.78 2.71
N GLY A 58 -2.99 -8.15 1.70
CA GLY A 58 -3.05 -6.70 1.54
C GLY A 58 -2.64 -6.27 0.14
N THR A 59 -2.91 -5.01 -0.16
CA THR A 59 -2.46 -4.36 -1.39
C THR A 59 -1.68 -3.10 -1.03
N THR A 60 -0.52 -2.94 -1.65
CA THR A 60 0.38 -1.79 -1.47
C THR A 60 0.81 -1.23 -2.84
N ILE A 61 1.60 -0.17 -2.84
CA ILE A 61 2.25 0.41 -4.02
C ILE A 61 3.76 0.47 -3.86
N PHE A 62 4.48 0.53 -4.98
CA PHE A 62 5.89 0.90 -5.03
C PHE A 62 6.18 1.70 -6.31
N ASN A 63 7.34 2.35 -6.35
CA ASN A 63 7.72 3.38 -7.33
C ASN A 63 6.78 4.60 -7.32
N VAL A 64 6.16 4.93 -6.18
CA VAL A 64 5.23 6.08 -6.12
C VAL A 64 5.96 7.43 -6.15
N ASP A 65 7.19 7.47 -5.62
CA ASP A 65 7.99 8.68 -5.57
C ASP A 65 8.69 8.94 -6.93
N ASN A 66 8.77 10.21 -7.31
CA ASN A 66 9.37 10.61 -8.58
C ASN A 66 10.84 10.16 -8.67
N GLY A 67 11.19 9.49 -9.76
CA GLY A 67 12.55 9.01 -10.02
C GLY A 67 12.91 7.71 -9.31
N THR A 68 11.97 7.07 -8.59
CA THR A 68 12.17 5.72 -8.07
C THR A 68 11.96 4.68 -9.16
N GLU A 69 13.00 3.88 -9.41
CA GLU A 69 12.96 2.73 -10.31
C GLU A 69 13.17 1.45 -9.50
N ALA A 70 12.33 0.44 -9.75
CA ALA A 70 12.50 -0.89 -9.16
C ALA A 70 12.95 -1.87 -10.24
N GLY A 71 14.13 -2.48 -10.05
CA GLY A 71 14.57 -3.64 -10.81
C GLY A 71 13.84 -4.93 -10.43
N GLY A 72 13.19 -4.97 -9.27
CA GLY A 72 12.55 -6.16 -8.75
C GLY A 72 11.97 -6.01 -7.35
N LEU A 73 11.57 -7.15 -6.78
CA LEU A 73 11.16 -7.28 -5.39
C LEU A 73 11.97 -8.41 -4.73
N LYS A 74 12.54 -8.13 -3.57
CA LYS A 74 13.08 -9.13 -2.65
C LYS A 74 11.98 -9.51 -1.66
N ILE A 75 11.77 -10.82 -1.50
CA ILE A 75 10.79 -11.40 -0.58
C ILE A 75 11.55 -12.28 0.41
N GLU A 76 11.30 -12.08 1.69
CA GLU A 76 11.71 -12.95 2.79
C GLU A 76 10.44 -13.51 3.44
N ALA A 77 10.36 -14.83 3.54
CA ALA A 77 9.17 -15.54 4.00
C ALA A 77 9.55 -16.91 4.57
N ASP A 78 8.72 -17.48 5.46
CA ASP A 78 8.78 -18.88 5.87
C ASP A 78 7.76 -19.77 5.12
N GLY A 79 6.74 -19.15 4.54
CA GLY A 79 5.57 -19.84 3.97
C GLY A 79 5.38 -19.65 2.46
N THR A 80 4.22 -20.11 1.99
CA THR A 80 3.79 -19.89 0.59
C THR A 80 3.32 -18.45 0.41
N TRP A 81 3.58 -17.87 -0.75
CA TRP A 81 3.05 -16.56 -1.09
C TRP A 81 2.62 -16.46 -2.55
N SER A 82 1.76 -15.48 -2.82
CA SER A 82 1.40 -15.05 -4.16
C SER A 82 1.47 -13.53 -4.27
N LEU A 83 1.88 -13.04 -5.44
CA LEU A 83 1.94 -11.63 -5.78
C LEU A 83 1.17 -11.40 -7.08
N ARG A 84 0.36 -10.35 -7.11
CA ARG A 84 -0.25 -9.84 -8.34
C ARG A 84 0.12 -8.36 -8.51
N LEU A 85 0.85 -8.09 -9.59
CA LEU A 85 1.17 -6.73 -10.02
C LEU A 85 0.16 -6.25 -11.06
N LYS A 86 -0.37 -5.05 -10.85
CA LYS A 86 -1.28 -4.36 -11.75
C LYS A 86 -0.84 -2.90 -11.92
N PRO A 87 -1.16 -2.26 -13.05
CA PRO A 87 -0.99 -0.81 -13.15
C PRO A 87 -1.81 -0.11 -12.06
N LEU A 88 -1.32 1.03 -11.56
CA LEU A 88 -2.00 1.84 -10.53
C LEU A 88 -3.44 2.23 -10.93
N SER A 89 -3.72 2.34 -12.23
CA SER A 89 -5.07 2.63 -12.75
C SER A 89 -6.13 1.60 -12.35
N MET A 90 -5.72 0.39 -11.92
CA MET A 90 -6.60 -0.66 -11.42
C MET A 90 -6.79 -0.64 -9.89
N ALA A 91 -6.27 0.38 -9.19
CA ALA A 91 -6.54 0.59 -7.76
C ALA A 91 -8.05 0.72 -7.52
N ARG A 92 -8.50 0.30 -6.34
CA ARG A 92 -9.91 0.33 -5.99
C ARG A 92 -10.37 1.79 -5.93
N ALA A 93 -11.46 2.11 -6.62
CA ALA A 93 -12.03 3.45 -6.55
C ALA A 93 -12.71 3.67 -5.19
N TRP A 94 -12.40 4.79 -4.55
CA TRP A 94 -13.18 5.38 -3.47
C TRP A 94 -14.16 6.39 -4.09
N ALA A 95 -15.23 5.86 -4.66
CA ALA A 95 -16.30 6.63 -5.24
C ALA A 95 -17.30 7.05 -4.15
N GLY A 96 -17.57 8.35 -4.04
CA GLY A 96 -18.49 8.90 -3.03
C GLY A 96 -17.90 9.05 -1.62
N PRO A 97 -18.75 9.19 -0.59
CA PRO A 97 -18.31 9.63 0.73
C PRO A 97 -17.69 8.53 1.58
N LYS A 98 -17.99 7.25 1.33
CA LYS A 98 -17.61 6.16 2.24
C LYS A 98 -16.66 5.15 1.59
N ALA A 99 -15.66 4.72 2.34
CA ALA A 99 -14.85 3.56 2.03
C ALA A 99 -14.63 2.71 3.29
N SER A 100 -14.45 1.41 3.12
CA SER A 100 -14.06 0.51 4.20
C SER A 100 -13.21 -0.63 3.65
N GLY A 101 -12.48 -1.29 4.54
CA GLY A 101 -11.62 -2.41 4.20
C GLY A 101 -11.04 -3.09 5.42
N ARG A 102 -10.10 -4.01 5.18
CA ARG A 102 -9.34 -4.72 6.21
C ARG A 102 -7.93 -4.95 5.70
N GLY A 103 -6.95 -4.75 6.56
CA GLY A 103 -5.55 -4.87 6.17
C GLY A 103 -5.11 -3.69 5.30
N ASP A 104 -3.93 -3.83 4.72
CA ASP A 104 -3.39 -2.86 3.78
C ASP A 104 -4.24 -2.76 2.50
N ASP A 105 -4.48 -1.53 2.05
CA ASP A 105 -5.23 -1.26 0.82
C ASP A 105 -4.76 0.04 0.16
N VAL A 106 -5.16 0.24 -1.09
CA VAL A 106 -4.83 1.42 -1.87
C VAL A 106 -6.09 1.90 -2.59
N LEU A 107 -6.48 3.12 -2.28
CA LEU A 107 -7.68 3.75 -2.79
C LEU A 107 -7.34 4.84 -3.78
N LYS A 108 -7.93 4.77 -4.97
CA LYS A 108 -7.94 5.88 -5.91
C LYS A 108 -9.20 6.71 -5.67
N LEU A 109 -9.04 8.01 -5.43
CA LEU A 109 -10.16 8.90 -5.20
C LEU A 109 -10.84 9.23 -6.53
N ASP A 110 -12.15 9.11 -6.57
CA ASP A 110 -12.97 9.42 -7.73
C ASP A 110 -14.27 10.15 -7.29
N PRO A 111 -14.37 11.49 -7.43
CA PRO A 111 -13.31 12.40 -7.87
C PRO A 111 -12.19 12.54 -6.82
N GLN A 112 -11.07 13.14 -7.22
CA GLN A 112 -10.02 13.61 -6.30
C GLN A 112 -10.60 14.58 -5.26
N SER A 113 -9.91 14.76 -4.12
CA SER A 113 -10.33 15.76 -3.13
C SER A 113 -10.26 17.17 -3.71
N SER A 114 -11.12 18.05 -3.20
CA SER A 114 -11.14 19.45 -3.59
C SER A 114 -11.53 20.34 -2.42
N GLY A 115 -10.84 21.47 -2.26
CA GLY A 115 -11.10 22.43 -1.19
C GLY A 115 -10.87 21.84 0.20
N LEU A 116 -11.66 22.29 1.18
CA LEU A 116 -11.57 21.82 2.55
C LEU A 116 -12.30 20.47 2.72
N THR A 117 -11.66 19.39 2.26
CA THR A 117 -12.16 18.02 2.48
C THR A 117 -11.59 17.46 3.78
N THR A 118 -12.45 16.90 4.64
CA THR A 118 -12.02 16.11 5.81
C THR A 118 -12.35 14.64 5.63
N VAL A 119 -11.66 13.77 6.38
CA VAL A 119 -11.94 12.34 6.45
C VAL A 119 -12.10 11.95 7.91
N GLN A 120 -13.31 11.54 8.28
CA GLN A 120 -13.53 10.80 9.51
C GLN A 120 -13.05 9.36 9.30
N ALA A 121 -12.07 8.94 10.09
CA ALA A 121 -11.46 7.64 9.98
C ALA A 121 -11.64 6.83 11.26
N ARG A 122 -11.72 5.50 11.10
CA ARG A 122 -11.77 4.52 12.19
C ARG A 122 -10.92 3.33 11.83
N HIS A 123 -10.20 2.79 12.81
CA HIS A 123 -9.45 1.55 12.73
C HIS A 123 -9.76 0.68 13.96
N SER A 124 -9.96 -0.61 13.73
CA SER A 124 -10.15 -1.63 14.76
C SER A 124 -9.10 -2.73 14.56
N GLY A 125 -7.89 -2.43 15.01
CA GLY A 125 -6.72 -3.30 15.00
C GLY A 125 -5.82 -3.00 16.21
N SER A 126 -4.65 -3.61 16.23
CA SER A 126 -3.71 -3.60 17.36
C SER A 126 -2.31 -3.13 16.98
N SER A 127 -2.03 -2.99 15.69
CA SER A 127 -0.73 -2.60 15.15
C SER A 127 -0.82 -1.27 14.40
N ASN A 128 0.18 -0.97 13.57
CA ASN A 128 0.25 0.28 12.82
C ASN A 128 -1.03 0.54 12.03
N PHE A 129 -1.57 1.73 12.23
CA PHE A 129 -2.58 2.34 11.38
C PHE A 129 -1.96 3.58 10.76
N ILE A 130 -1.44 3.42 9.53
CA ILE A 130 -0.78 4.49 8.79
C ILE A 130 -1.61 4.76 7.55
N VAL A 131 -1.90 6.04 7.31
CA VAL A 131 -2.64 6.49 6.15
C VAL A 131 -1.86 7.62 5.51
N ASP A 132 -1.41 7.42 4.27
CA ASP A 132 -0.75 8.45 3.48
C ASP A 132 -1.64 8.85 2.31
N SER A 133 -1.58 10.12 1.94
CA SER A 133 -2.25 10.69 0.77
C SER A 133 -1.23 11.06 -0.30
N TYR A 134 -1.63 11.01 -1.56
CA TYR A 134 -0.77 11.44 -2.67
C TYR A 134 -1.55 12.35 -3.63
N ALA A 135 -0.95 13.51 -3.89
CA ALA A 135 -1.36 14.49 -4.88
C ALA A 135 -0.24 14.65 -5.94
N GLU A 136 -0.41 15.55 -6.91
CA GLU A 136 0.61 15.76 -7.96
C GLU A 136 1.96 16.25 -7.42
N ASN A 137 1.94 16.98 -6.31
CA ASN A 137 3.11 17.58 -5.67
C ASN A 137 3.83 16.66 -4.68
N GLY A 138 3.30 15.47 -4.39
CA GLY A 138 3.94 14.47 -3.52
C GLY A 138 2.98 13.75 -2.58
N GLY A 139 3.58 12.97 -1.68
CA GLY A 139 2.88 12.26 -0.61
C GLY A 139 2.89 13.01 0.72
N GLU A 140 1.82 12.89 1.50
CA GLU A 140 1.69 13.45 2.85
C GLU A 140 1.04 12.43 3.80
N GLY A 141 1.65 12.22 4.96
CA GLY A 141 1.12 11.34 6.00
C GLY A 141 -0.03 11.99 6.77
N LEU A 142 -1.17 11.31 6.82
CA LEU A 142 -2.40 11.79 7.48
C LEU A 142 -2.58 11.23 8.88
N ILE A 143 -2.27 9.94 9.05
CA ILE A 143 -2.44 9.20 10.31
C ILE A 143 -1.22 8.31 10.49
N ASN A 144 -0.67 8.27 11.71
CA ASN A 144 0.40 7.35 12.09
C ASN A 144 0.24 6.98 13.57
N GLU A 145 -0.47 5.89 13.81
CA GLU A 145 -0.94 5.49 15.13
C GLU A 145 -0.75 4.00 15.35
N ILE A 146 -0.71 3.57 16.60
CA ILE A 146 -0.65 2.15 16.96
C ILE A 146 -1.98 1.75 17.61
N GLY A 147 -2.61 0.72 17.04
CA GLY A 147 -3.81 0.10 17.57
C GLY A 147 -5.11 0.73 17.06
N SER A 148 -6.15 0.64 17.88
CA SER A 148 -7.46 1.15 17.54
C SER A 148 -7.44 2.67 17.49
N TRP A 149 -8.06 3.25 16.46
CA TRP A 149 -8.05 4.69 16.27
C TRP A 149 -9.41 5.18 15.78
N LYS A 150 -9.77 6.40 16.16
CA LYS A 150 -10.94 7.11 15.66
C LYS A 150 -10.69 8.61 15.74
N GLY A 151 -10.90 9.30 14.63
CA GLY A 151 -10.73 10.74 14.56
C GLY A 151 -11.12 11.29 13.21
N GLU A 152 -10.78 12.55 13.00
CA GLU A 152 -10.96 13.27 11.74
C GLU A 152 -9.62 13.91 11.38
N VAL A 153 -9.26 13.82 10.10
CA VAL A 153 -8.05 14.44 9.54
C VAL A 153 -8.42 15.26 8.31
N LEU A 154 -7.57 16.23 7.99
CA LEU A 154 -7.66 16.94 6.72
C LEU A 154 -7.22 16.00 5.60
N LEU A 155 -7.91 16.06 4.47
CA LEU A 155 -7.49 15.41 3.24
C LEU A 155 -7.01 16.49 2.28
N PRO A 156 -5.69 16.60 2.02
CA PRO A 156 -5.12 17.67 1.21
C PRO A 156 -5.83 17.83 -0.14
N ASP A 157 -5.97 19.06 -0.60
CA ASP A 157 -6.54 19.39 -1.90
C ASP A 157 -5.80 18.67 -3.04
N GLY A 158 -6.52 18.14 -4.03
CA GLY A 158 -5.92 17.42 -5.15
C GLY A 158 -5.38 16.03 -4.82
N THR A 159 -5.71 15.46 -3.65
CA THR A 159 -5.40 14.06 -3.33
C THR A 159 -6.10 13.13 -4.32
N LYS A 160 -5.33 12.28 -4.99
CA LYS A 160 -5.79 11.29 -5.98
C LYS A 160 -5.69 9.86 -5.48
N LEU A 161 -4.82 9.61 -4.51
CA LEU A 161 -4.54 8.28 -3.98
C LEU A 161 -4.44 8.36 -2.45
N VAL A 162 -4.89 7.30 -1.78
CA VAL A 162 -4.63 7.06 -0.36
C VAL A 162 -4.11 5.64 -0.22
N THR A 163 -3.00 5.48 0.50
CA THR A 163 -2.50 4.18 0.97
C THR A 163 -2.93 3.97 2.41
N ILE A 164 -3.21 2.72 2.76
CA ILE A 164 -3.58 2.33 4.11
C ILE A 164 -2.66 1.18 4.49
N LYS A 165 -1.96 1.32 5.61
CA LYS A 165 -1.32 0.22 6.34
C LYS A 165 -2.13 -0.07 7.60
N ALA A 166 -2.58 -1.31 7.76
CA ALA A 166 -3.45 -1.72 8.87
C ALA A 166 -3.38 -3.23 9.13
N ASP A 167 -3.59 -3.66 10.38
CA ASP A 167 -3.82 -5.07 10.73
C ASP A 167 -5.33 -5.41 10.89
N GLY A 168 -6.13 -4.37 11.12
CA GLY A 168 -7.54 -4.44 11.45
C GLY A 168 -8.49 -4.04 10.32
N THR A 169 -9.78 -3.95 10.68
CA THR A 169 -10.78 -3.31 9.81
C THR A 169 -10.69 -1.81 9.94
N TRP A 170 -10.94 -1.09 8.85
CA TRP A 170 -10.98 0.37 8.84
C TRP A 170 -12.17 0.89 8.03
N SER A 171 -12.57 2.13 8.32
CA SER A 171 -13.62 2.83 7.58
C SER A 171 -13.34 4.32 7.52
N PHE A 172 -13.66 4.91 6.37
CA PHE A 172 -13.52 6.32 6.08
C PHE A 172 -14.87 6.92 5.66
N VAL A 173 -15.11 8.15 6.10
CA VAL A 173 -16.20 9.01 5.62
C VAL A 173 -15.61 10.37 5.29
N ARG A 174 -15.63 10.77 4.02
CA ARG A 174 -15.20 12.09 3.56
C ARG A 174 -16.37 13.05 3.38
N SER A 175 -16.13 14.33 3.66
CA SER A 175 -17.08 15.45 3.49
C SER A 175 -17.39 15.76 2.03
#